data_AF-A0A1W5D457-F1
#
_entry.id   AF-A0A1W5D457-F1
#
_cell.length_a   1.000
_cell.length_b   1.000
_cell.length_c   1.000
_cell.angle_alpha   90.00
_cell.angle_beta   90.00
_cell.angle_gamma   90.00
#
_symmetry.space_group_name_H-M   'P 1'
#
loop_
_entity.id
_entity.type
_entity.pdbx_description
1 polymer ?
#
loop_
_entity_poly.entity_id
_entity_poly.type
_entity_poly.pdbx_seq_one_letter_code
_entity_poly.pdbx_strand_id
1 'polypeptide(L)'
;MDASNRVKSNRNGDFNRPWDSHGDSDSDSGCLYNCDEDCDTDDDCGAGPEATRSFLYRHFAISIVANQTPGKPNLVFMKATLLQTKGEDNNRRLKTLVIGGGNDDPLFSLLDHFISLAVHGDAFEATYAEIIENMIRRRVLDLQVFREPLRSAGEVGTSPTEPLLASTWIRYLKQLCQKAGFQQSFTQYGLRRGLLNVVNNSAPASVRDQIFDHKQGAVGYYLDQEIRFDTESCYLRKPSNEVVQKMAGLASLTADANAPRELLFEQKAKLIQNPQVIQLGQRNKALTTQIHAAGYKTICNAEGTSLSKEGKGRSPVELLENKTAKSHDRASPETILPKS
;
A
#
# COMPACT_ATOMS: atom_id res chain seq x y z
N MET A 1 29.99 -27.29 -34.40
CA MET A 1 29.31 -27.86 -35.57
C MET A 1 28.93 -29.29 -35.20
N ASP A 2 27.68 -29.64 -34.94
CA ASP A 2 26.47 -28.81 -34.98
C ASP A 2 25.52 -29.11 -33.82
N ALA A 3 24.75 -28.09 -33.44
CA ALA A 3 23.60 -28.25 -32.57
C ALA A 3 22.37 -28.60 -33.43
N SER A 4 21.55 -29.54 -32.97
CA SER A 4 20.21 -29.74 -33.54
C SER A 4 19.17 -29.67 -32.44
N ASN A 5 18.19 -28.80 -32.67
CA ASN A 5 17.33 -28.22 -31.65
C ASN A 5 16.00 -29.00 -31.59
N ARG A 6 15.53 -29.42 -30.41
CA ARG A 6 14.17 -29.95 -30.28
C ARG A 6 13.51 -29.53 -28.96
N VAL A 7 12.98 -28.31 -28.98
CA VAL A 7 12.06 -27.78 -27.97
C VAL A 7 10.88 -28.72 -27.79
N LYS A 8 10.66 -29.22 -26.56
CA LYS A 8 9.39 -29.86 -26.16
C LYS A 8 8.51 -28.82 -25.49
N SER A 9 7.43 -28.43 -26.16
CA SER A 9 6.39 -27.58 -25.59
C SER A 9 5.45 -28.39 -24.70
N ASN A 10 5.51 -28.21 -23.38
CA ASN A 10 4.45 -28.67 -22.49
C ASN A 10 3.36 -27.58 -22.40
N ARG A 11 2.40 -27.63 -23.34
CA ARG A 11 1.04 -27.18 -23.06
C ARG A 11 0.32 -28.27 -22.26
N ASN A 12 -0.80 -27.88 -21.62
CA ASN A 12 -1.71 -28.69 -20.80
C ASN A 12 -1.45 -28.57 -19.29
N GLY A 13 -1.77 -27.40 -18.74
CA GLY A 13 -2.14 -27.28 -17.33
C GLY A 13 -3.53 -27.87 -17.14
N ASP A 14 -3.58 -29.12 -16.68
CA ASP A 14 -4.80 -29.91 -16.57
C ASP A 14 -5.71 -29.35 -15.47
N PHE A 15 -6.92 -28.89 -15.85
CA PHE A 15 -7.90 -28.32 -14.93
C PHE A 15 -8.76 -29.40 -14.24
N ASN A 16 -8.60 -30.68 -14.61
CA ASN A 16 -9.38 -31.80 -14.10
C ASN A 16 -8.68 -32.55 -12.94
N ARG A 17 -8.43 -31.86 -11.82
CA ARG A 17 -8.28 -32.54 -10.53
C ARG A 17 -9.50 -32.21 -9.67
N PRO A 18 -10.36 -33.20 -9.36
CA PRO A 18 -11.39 -33.03 -8.34
C PRO A 18 -10.75 -32.55 -7.03
N TRP A 19 -11.48 -31.71 -6.31
CA TRP A 19 -11.10 -31.38 -4.94
C TRP A 19 -11.16 -32.67 -4.12
N ASP A 20 -10.04 -33.10 -3.56
CA ASP A 20 -9.95 -34.35 -2.79
C ASP A 20 -10.92 -34.29 -1.61
N SER A 21 -12.06 -34.96 -1.78
CA SER A 21 -13.06 -35.18 -0.74
C SER A 21 -12.56 -36.30 0.14
N HIS A 22 -12.07 -35.97 1.34
CA HIS A 22 -12.11 -36.94 2.43
C HIS A 22 -13.57 -37.23 2.72
N GLY A 23 -14.01 -38.43 2.36
CA GLY A 23 -15.40 -38.84 2.50
C GLY A 23 -15.65 -39.48 3.85
N ASP A 24 -16.72 -39.05 4.50
CA ASP A 24 -17.44 -39.83 5.50
C ASP A 24 -18.70 -40.38 4.83
N SER A 25 -18.94 -41.69 4.95
CA SER A 25 -20.02 -42.38 4.25
C SER A 25 -21.32 -42.41 5.05
N ASP A 26 -22.38 -41.91 4.42
CA ASP A 26 -23.78 -42.36 4.49
C ASP A 26 -24.33 -42.94 5.81
N SER A 27 -25.34 -42.25 6.35
CA SER A 27 -26.52 -42.91 6.94
C SER A 27 -27.74 -42.02 6.75
N ASP A 28 -28.63 -42.45 5.86
CA ASP A 28 -29.86 -41.74 5.49
C ASP A 28 -30.97 -41.98 6.52
N SER A 29 -31.42 -40.92 7.21
CA SER A 29 -32.66 -40.89 8.02
C SER A 29 -33.03 -39.45 8.34
N GLY A 30 -34.16 -38.98 7.79
CA GLY A 30 -34.56 -37.58 7.88
C GLY A 30 -35.18 -37.15 9.21
N CYS A 31 -34.75 -35.98 9.69
CA CYS A 31 -35.51 -35.00 10.50
C CYS A 31 -34.94 -33.62 10.13
N LEU A 32 -35.74 -32.66 9.64
CA LEU A 32 -36.47 -31.67 10.45
C LEU A 32 -35.61 -31.06 11.57
N TYR A 33 -35.20 -29.81 11.33
CA TYR A 33 -34.64 -28.84 12.29
C TYR A 33 -33.79 -29.41 13.44
N ASN A 34 -32.48 -29.47 13.23
CA ASN A 34 -31.55 -29.10 14.29
C ASN A 34 -30.57 -28.06 13.75
N CYS A 35 -30.30 -27.07 14.58
CA CYS A 35 -29.25 -26.11 14.35
C CYS A 35 -27.96 -26.78 14.79
N ASP A 36 -27.04 -27.07 13.86
CA ASP A 36 -25.71 -27.53 14.24
C ASP A 36 -24.93 -26.33 14.82
N GLU A 37 -25.16 -26.11 16.12
CA GLU A 37 -24.18 -25.56 17.05
C GLU A 37 -22.96 -26.51 17.04
N ASP A 38 -22.09 -26.34 16.05
CA ASP A 38 -20.66 -26.69 16.07
C ASP A 38 -19.99 -26.15 14.79
N CYS A 39 -20.22 -24.86 14.50
CA CYS A 39 -19.25 -24.12 13.70
C CYS A 39 -18.14 -23.62 14.63
N ASP A 40 -17.06 -24.41 14.73
CA ASP A 40 -15.76 -23.98 15.26
C ASP A 40 -15.13 -22.94 14.31
N THR A 41 -15.80 -21.80 14.15
CA THR A 41 -15.21 -20.55 13.71
C THR A 41 -14.64 -19.88 14.95
N ASP A 42 -13.43 -20.32 15.33
CA ASP A 42 -12.57 -19.64 16.30
C ASP A 42 -11.98 -18.35 15.68
N ASP A 43 -12.87 -17.53 15.10
CA ASP A 43 -12.68 -16.13 14.76
C ASP A 43 -13.43 -15.26 15.78
N ASP A 44 -13.06 -15.48 17.05
CA ASP A 44 -13.55 -14.73 18.21
C ASP A 44 -13.66 -13.24 17.87
N CYS A 45 -14.90 -12.76 17.89
CA CYS A 45 -15.36 -11.54 17.23
C CYS A 45 -14.99 -10.28 18.02
N GLY A 46 -13.73 -10.20 18.43
CA GLY A 46 -13.16 -9.07 19.14
C GLY A 46 -12.84 -7.92 18.20
N ALA A 47 -13.87 -7.21 17.72
CA ALA A 47 -13.84 -5.77 17.38
C ALA A 47 -15.26 -5.22 16.91
N GLY A 48 -15.76 -4.10 17.48
CA GLY A 48 -17.01 -3.31 17.18
C GLY A 48 -16.94 -1.98 16.34
N PRO A 49 -16.58 -0.78 16.86
CA PRO A 49 -15.95 0.31 16.03
C PRO A 49 -14.45 0.59 16.40
N GLU A 50 -13.55 0.72 15.40
CA GLU A 50 -12.09 0.35 15.41
C GLU A 50 -11.65 -1.12 15.02
N ALA A 51 -12.48 -2.13 14.81
CA ALA A 51 -13.84 -2.25 15.27
C ALA A 51 -14.53 -3.37 14.44
N THR A 52 -15.46 -3.01 13.54
CA THR A 52 -16.10 -3.91 12.55
C THR A 52 -15.13 -4.46 11.49
N ARG A 53 -13.81 -4.31 11.72
CA ARG A 53 -12.66 -4.70 10.91
C ARG A 53 -12.84 -4.38 9.42
N SER A 54 -13.54 -3.27 9.14
CA SER A 54 -14.09 -2.92 7.84
C SER A 54 -13.17 -1.98 7.05
N PHE A 55 -13.32 -2.04 5.72
CA PHE A 55 -12.58 -1.16 4.80
C PHE A 55 -13.22 0.22 4.74
N LEU A 56 -12.50 1.24 5.20
CA LEU A 56 -12.90 2.66 5.09
C LEU A 56 -12.29 3.28 3.83
N TYR A 57 -12.93 4.33 3.29
CA TYR A 57 -12.39 5.04 2.12
C TYR A 57 -10.98 5.61 2.36
N ARG A 58 -10.64 6.03 3.59
CA ARG A 58 -9.28 6.46 3.98
C ARG A 58 -8.18 5.39 3.82
N HIS A 59 -8.55 4.12 3.65
CA HIS A 59 -7.58 3.03 3.41
C HIS A 59 -7.15 2.93 1.94
N PHE A 60 -7.76 3.72 1.04
CA PHE A 60 -7.51 3.68 -0.39
C PHE A 60 -7.07 5.04 -0.90
N ALA A 61 -5.94 5.06 -1.62
CA ALA A 61 -5.48 6.23 -2.36
C ALA A 61 -5.50 5.92 -3.85
N ILE A 62 -6.29 6.65 -4.63
CA ILE A 62 -6.23 6.61 -6.10
C ILE A 62 -5.24 7.66 -6.57
N SER A 63 -4.32 7.28 -7.47
CA SER A 63 -3.34 8.16 -8.09
C SER A 63 -3.46 8.08 -9.62
N ILE A 64 -3.49 9.25 -10.27
CA ILE A 64 -3.39 9.41 -11.72
C ILE A 64 -2.05 10.06 -12.05
N VAL A 65 -1.22 9.38 -12.84
CA VAL A 65 0.15 9.82 -13.17
C VAL A 65 0.35 9.85 -14.68
N ALA A 66 0.95 10.92 -15.20
CA ALA A 66 1.27 11.05 -16.62
C ALA A 66 2.17 9.90 -17.10
N ASN A 67 1.87 9.35 -18.27
CA ASN A 67 2.72 8.32 -18.86
C ASN A 67 4.01 8.92 -19.39
N GLN A 68 5.16 8.33 -19.05
CA GLN A 68 6.46 8.78 -19.56
C GLN A 68 6.63 8.54 -21.07
N THR A 69 5.79 7.70 -21.68
CA THR A 69 5.78 7.46 -23.13
C THR A 69 4.79 8.42 -23.81
N PRO A 70 5.24 9.32 -24.71
CA PRO A 70 4.35 10.22 -25.44
C PRO A 70 3.26 9.46 -26.20
N GLY A 71 2.02 9.97 -26.14
CA GLY A 71 0.86 9.37 -26.83
C GLY A 71 0.30 8.11 -26.15
N LYS A 72 0.83 7.67 -25.00
CA LYS A 72 0.20 6.64 -24.17
C LYS A 72 -0.74 7.26 -23.14
N PRO A 73 -1.85 6.59 -22.76
CA PRO A 73 -2.75 7.07 -21.72
C PRO A 73 -2.04 7.10 -20.36
N ASN A 74 -2.50 8.01 -19.49
CA ASN A 74 -2.03 8.14 -18.11
C ASN A 74 -2.17 6.81 -17.36
N LEU A 75 -1.23 6.57 -16.44
CA LEU A 75 -1.26 5.44 -15.53
C LEU A 75 -2.24 5.77 -14.40
N VAL A 76 -3.21 4.88 -14.17
CA VAL A 76 -4.14 4.98 -13.04
C VAL A 76 -3.93 3.74 -12.17
N PHE A 77 -3.82 3.93 -10.87
CA PHE A 77 -3.74 2.84 -9.90
C PHE A 77 -4.30 3.26 -8.55
N MET A 78 -4.57 2.27 -7.72
CA MET A 78 -5.00 2.45 -6.34
C MET A 78 -4.04 1.73 -5.40
N LYS A 79 -3.61 2.44 -4.36
CA LYS A 79 -2.94 1.86 -3.20
C LYS A 79 -4.00 1.52 -2.16
N ALA A 80 -4.09 0.25 -1.78
CA ALA A 80 -5.03 -0.26 -0.77
C ALA A 80 -4.26 -0.72 0.47
N THR A 81 -4.34 0.05 1.55
CA THR A 81 -3.64 -0.22 2.82
C THR A 81 -4.50 -1.11 3.71
N LEU A 82 -4.03 -2.34 3.94
CA LEU A 82 -4.69 -3.30 4.82
C LEU A 82 -4.25 -3.02 6.27
N LEU A 83 -5.14 -2.42 7.06
CA LEU A 83 -4.93 -2.23 8.50
C LEU A 83 -5.26 -3.51 9.29
N GLN A 84 -6.42 -4.09 8.99
CA GLN A 84 -7.04 -5.16 9.75
C GLN A 84 -6.60 -6.52 9.20
N THR A 85 -5.62 -7.14 9.84
CA THR A 85 -4.95 -8.34 9.30
C THR A 85 -4.63 -9.38 10.39
N LYS A 86 -4.23 -10.59 9.98
CA LYS A 86 -4.10 -11.71 10.93
C LYS A 86 -2.93 -11.46 11.89
N GLY A 87 -3.23 -11.37 13.18
CA GLY A 87 -2.23 -11.12 14.23
C GLY A 87 -1.88 -9.65 14.44
N GLU A 88 -2.69 -8.71 13.92
CA GLU A 88 -2.59 -7.28 14.20
C GLU A 88 -2.41 -6.97 15.69
N ASP A 89 -3.24 -7.62 16.53
CA ASP A 89 -3.27 -7.44 17.99
C ASP A 89 -1.92 -7.75 18.68
N ASN A 90 -1.06 -8.55 18.05
CA ASN A 90 0.26 -8.92 18.57
C ASN A 90 1.44 -8.26 17.81
N ASN A 91 1.29 -7.97 16.51
CA ASN A 91 2.34 -7.36 15.69
C ASN A 91 1.72 -6.69 14.45
N ARG A 92 1.15 -5.49 14.62
CA ARG A 92 0.56 -4.70 13.54
C ARG A 92 1.59 -4.36 12.46
N ARG A 93 1.50 -5.06 11.33
CA ARG A 93 2.29 -4.80 10.12
C ARG A 93 1.36 -4.32 9.03
N LEU A 94 1.34 -3.01 8.80
CA LEU A 94 0.61 -2.44 7.69
C LEU A 94 1.20 -2.94 6.38
N LYS A 95 0.32 -3.26 5.42
CA LYS A 95 0.71 -3.64 4.08
C LYS A 95 -0.18 -2.97 3.05
N THR A 96 0.45 -2.51 1.98
CA THR A 96 -0.23 -1.75 0.92
C THR A 96 -0.13 -2.52 -0.37
N LEU A 97 -1.29 -2.86 -0.96
CA LEU A 97 -1.38 -3.48 -2.27
C LEU A 97 -1.51 -2.40 -3.35
N VAL A 98 -0.81 -2.57 -4.47
CA VAL A 98 -0.96 -1.72 -5.65
C VAL A 98 -1.85 -2.45 -6.66
N ILE A 99 -3.02 -1.88 -6.93
CA ILE A 99 -4.04 -2.38 -7.86
C ILE A 99 -4.03 -1.51 -9.12
N GLY A 100 -3.89 -2.14 -10.29
CA GLY A 100 -3.68 -1.44 -11.56
C GLY A 100 -4.98 -1.15 -12.31
N GLY A 101 -5.09 0.06 -12.85
CA GLY A 101 -6.13 0.41 -13.83
C GLY A 101 -5.75 0.03 -15.26
N GLY A 102 -6.73 0.12 -16.16
CA GLY A 102 -6.51 -0.12 -17.59
C GLY A 102 -6.40 -1.60 -17.97
N ASN A 103 -7.04 -2.48 -17.20
CA ASN A 103 -7.30 -3.86 -17.62
C ASN A 103 -8.15 -3.88 -18.90
N ASP A 104 -7.89 -4.81 -19.82
CA ASP A 104 -8.66 -4.95 -21.08
C ASP A 104 -10.15 -5.28 -20.86
N ASP A 105 -10.51 -5.76 -19.67
CA ASP A 105 -11.87 -6.12 -19.28
C ASP A 105 -12.23 -5.52 -17.90
N PRO A 106 -13.14 -4.53 -17.85
CA PRO A 106 -13.63 -3.94 -16.61
C PRO A 106 -14.25 -4.96 -15.63
N LEU A 107 -14.79 -6.09 -16.12
CA LEU A 107 -15.40 -7.13 -15.29
C LEU A 107 -14.42 -7.81 -14.33
N PHE A 108 -13.11 -7.71 -14.60
CA PHE A 108 -12.06 -8.27 -13.75
C PHE A 108 -11.14 -7.22 -13.13
N SER A 109 -11.49 -5.93 -13.26
CA SER A 109 -10.67 -4.81 -12.79
C SER A 109 -11.10 -4.40 -11.38
N LEU A 110 -10.31 -4.70 -10.36
CA LEU A 110 -10.62 -4.33 -8.97
C LEU A 110 -10.71 -2.81 -8.79
N LEU A 111 -9.90 -2.05 -9.54
CA LEU A 111 -9.97 -0.60 -9.56
C LEU A 111 -11.31 -0.08 -10.07
N ASP A 112 -11.80 -0.59 -11.21
CA ASP A 112 -13.02 -0.07 -11.83
C ASP A 112 -14.27 -0.41 -11.00
N HIS A 113 -14.26 -1.56 -10.31
CA HIS A 113 -15.27 -1.89 -9.31
C HIS A 113 -15.23 -0.94 -8.11
N PHE A 114 -14.03 -0.62 -7.59
CA PHE A 114 -13.88 0.35 -6.51
C PHE A 114 -14.35 1.75 -6.93
N ILE A 115 -13.95 2.23 -8.11
CA ILE A 115 -14.39 3.52 -8.67
C ILE A 115 -15.92 3.53 -8.81
N SER A 116 -16.51 2.45 -9.29
CA SER A 116 -17.97 2.32 -9.44
C SER A 116 -18.70 2.42 -8.09
N LEU A 117 -18.19 1.75 -7.04
CA LEU A 117 -18.71 1.87 -5.66
C LEU A 117 -18.55 3.29 -5.10
N ALA A 118 -17.41 3.94 -5.36
CA ALA A 118 -17.14 5.30 -4.89
C ALA A 118 -17.99 6.35 -5.63
N VAL A 119 -18.23 6.20 -6.93
CA VAL A 119 -19.17 7.04 -7.70
C VAL A 119 -20.59 6.88 -7.16
N HIS A 120 -21.05 5.65 -6.96
CA HIS A 120 -22.37 5.37 -6.36
C HIS A 120 -22.48 5.93 -4.93
N GLY A 121 -21.37 6.02 -4.19
CA GLY A 121 -21.29 6.62 -2.87
C GLY A 121 -21.11 8.15 -2.81
N ASP A 122 -21.13 8.86 -3.94
CA ASP A 122 -20.79 10.30 -4.04
C ASP A 122 -19.47 10.67 -3.32
N ALA A 123 -18.48 9.76 -3.46
CA ALA A 123 -17.23 9.80 -2.73
C ALA A 123 -16.16 10.69 -3.38
N PHE A 124 -16.25 10.96 -4.70
CA PHE A 124 -15.22 11.69 -5.42
C PHE A 124 -15.39 13.21 -5.39
N GLU A 125 -14.30 13.93 -5.14
CA GLU A 125 -14.16 15.37 -5.23
C GLU A 125 -13.77 15.77 -6.66
N ALA A 126 -14.39 16.83 -7.20
CA ALA A 126 -14.14 17.30 -8.55
C ALA A 126 -12.91 18.22 -8.58
N THR A 127 -11.71 17.63 -8.50
CA THR A 127 -10.44 18.35 -8.39
C THR A 127 -9.60 18.17 -9.65
N TYR A 128 -9.16 19.28 -10.25
CA TYR A 128 -8.25 19.28 -11.40
C TYR A 128 -6.81 19.51 -10.95
N ALA A 129 -5.90 18.56 -11.24
CA ALA A 129 -4.45 18.70 -11.05
C ALA A 129 -3.70 17.81 -12.07
N GLU A 130 -2.40 18.09 -12.31
CA GLU A 130 -1.57 17.29 -13.23
C GLU A 130 -1.19 15.91 -12.67
N ILE A 131 -1.07 15.82 -11.35
CA ILE A 131 -1.03 14.58 -10.58
C ILE A 131 -2.21 14.66 -9.62
N ILE A 132 -3.18 13.77 -9.78
CA ILE A 132 -4.35 13.72 -8.90
C ILE A 132 -4.16 12.52 -7.98
N GLU A 133 -3.78 12.79 -6.74
CA GLU A 133 -3.83 11.81 -5.64
C GLU A 133 -5.00 12.13 -4.71
N ASN A 134 -5.60 11.08 -4.14
CA ASN A 134 -6.66 11.19 -3.13
C ASN A 134 -7.87 12.01 -3.60
N MET A 135 -8.45 11.61 -4.74
CA MET A 135 -9.73 12.14 -5.26
C MET A 135 -10.94 11.97 -4.31
N ILE A 136 -10.79 11.31 -3.16
CA ILE A 136 -11.87 11.00 -2.25
C ILE A 136 -12.13 12.19 -1.32
N ARG A 137 -13.40 12.66 -1.28
CA ARG A 137 -13.84 13.78 -0.44
C ARG A 137 -13.51 13.52 1.02
N ARG A 138 -12.94 14.54 1.69
CA ARG A 138 -12.62 14.45 3.14
C ARG A 138 -13.78 13.98 4.01
N ARG A 139 -15.02 14.37 3.68
CA ARG A 139 -16.24 14.01 4.43
C ARG A 139 -16.61 12.53 4.38
N VAL A 140 -16.11 11.75 3.42
CA VAL A 140 -16.43 10.31 3.27
C VAL A 140 -15.31 9.38 3.70
N LEU A 141 -14.16 9.92 4.12
CA LEU A 141 -12.97 9.14 4.48
C LEU A 141 -13.24 8.08 5.56
N ASP A 142 -14.17 8.36 6.48
CA ASP A 142 -14.60 7.47 7.57
C ASP A 142 -15.81 6.60 7.25
N LEU A 143 -16.35 6.68 6.03
CA LEU A 143 -17.40 5.77 5.58
C LEU A 143 -16.79 4.45 5.10
N GLN A 144 -17.54 3.38 5.34
CA GLN A 144 -17.21 2.03 4.93
C GLN A 144 -17.44 1.91 3.41
N VAL A 145 -16.50 1.27 2.71
CA VAL A 145 -16.58 1.02 1.27
C VAL A 145 -17.66 -0.03 0.99
N PHE A 146 -17.64 -1.13 1.75
CA PHE A 146 -18.62 -2.21 1.69
C PHE A 146 -19.63 -2.04 2.82
N ARG A 147 -20.91 -1.87 2.48
CA ARG A 147 -22.00 -1.57 3.41
C ARG A 147 -23.19 -2.51 3.20
N GLU A 148 -23.98 -2.75 4.24
CA GLU A 148 -25.13 -3.66 4.16
C GLU A 148 -26.17 -3.20 3.11
N PRO A 149 -26.88 -4.12 2.44
CA PRO A 149 -28.07 -3.80 1.66
C PRO A 149 -29.20 -3.28 2.56
N LEU A 150 -29.78 -2.13 2.21
CA LEU A 150 -31.09 -1.76 2.73
C LEU A 150 -32.18 -2.55 1.99
N ARG A 151 -33.05 -3.19 2.77
CA ARG A 151 -34.27 -3.85 2.31
C ARG A 151 -35.43 -3.41 3.20
N SER A 152 -35.90 -2.20 2.96
CA SER A 152 -37.14 -1.71 3.56
C SER A 152 -38.31 -1.85 2.56
N ALA A 153 -39.54 -1.61 2.98
CA ALA A 153 -40.77 -1.94 2.25
C ALA A 153 -41.08 -1.01 1.04
N GLY A 154 -40.08 -0.77 0.19
CA GLY A 154 -40.15 0.09 -1.00
C GLY A 154 -38.76 0.53 -1.48
N GLU A 155 -37.78 0.57 -0.58
CA GLU A 155 -36.41 1.03 -0.87
C GLU A 155 -35.43 -0.14 -0.88
N VAL A 156 -34.83 -0.36 -2.06
CA VAL A 156 -33.62 -1.18 -2.24
C VAL A 156 -32.45 -0.22 -2.38
N GLY A 157 -31.46 -0.34 -1.49
CA GLY A 157 -30.32 0.56 -1.48
C GLY A 157 -29.13 -0.01 -0.72
N THR A 158 -28.16 0.85 -0.44
CA THR A 158 -27.00 0.56 0.42
C THR A 158 -27.15 1.36 1.70
N SER A 159 -26.83 0.75 2.84
CA SER A 159 -26.85 1.42 4.13
C SER A 159 -25.92 2.64 4.11
N PRO A 160 -26.29 3.78 4.72
CA PRO A 160 -25.39 4.93 4.79
C PRO A 160 -24.15 4.63 5.65
N THR A 161 -24.31 3.83 6.72
CA THR A 161 -23.32 3.66 7.80
C THR A 161 -22.98 2.21 8.15
N GLU A 162 -23.87 1.24 7.89
CA GLU A 162 -23.66 -0.12 8.38
C GLU A 162 -22.66 -0.88 7.49
N PRO A 163 -21.52 -1.38 8.01
CA PRO A 163 -20.58 -2.20 7.24
C PRO A 163 -21.22 -3.49 6.77
N LEU A 164 -20.77 -4.00 5.62
CA LEU A 164 -21.18 -5.30 5.10
C LEU A 164 -20.81 -6.41 6.11
N LEU A 165 -21.82 -7.15 6.56
CA LEU A 165 -21.67 -8.24 7.53
C LEU A 165 -21.09 -9.49 6.85
N ALA A 166 -20.26 -10.22 7.58
CA ALA A 166 -19.70 -11.49 7.11
C ALA A 166 -20.80 -12.50 6.70
N SER A 167 -21.91 -12.54 7.44
CA SER A 167 -23.08 -13.39 7.13
C SER A 167 -23.77 -13.00 5.82
N THR A 168 -23.98 -11.70 5.56
CA THR A 168 -24.51 -11.20 4.28
C THR A 168 -23.55 -11.50 3.13
N TRP A 169 -22.24 -11.29 3.32
CA TRP A 169 -21.22 -11.63 2.33
C TRP A 169 -21.19 -13.12 1.99
N ILE A 170 -21.21 -14.02 2.98
CA ILE A 170 -21.26 -15.48 2.78
C ILE A 170 -22.53 -15.88 2.02
N ARG A 171 -23.68 -15.31 2.37
CA ARG A 171 -24.95 -15.54 1.68
C ARG A 171 -24.88 -15.11 0.21
N TYR A 172 -24.30 -13.94 -0.08
CA TYR A 172 -24.12 -13.46 -1.45
C TYR A 172 -23.16 -14.33 -2.24
N LEU A 173 -22.02 -14.75 -1.64
CA LEU A 173 -21.08 -15.65 -2.28
C LEU A 173 -21.75 -16.98 -2.66
N LYS A 174 -22.49 -17.63 -1.74
CA LYS A 174 -23.26 -18.85 -2.02
C LYS A 174 -24.27 -18.66 -3.16
N GLN A 175 -25.05 -17.58 -3.14
CA GLN A 175 -26.05 -17.28 -4.18
C GLN A 175 -25.43 -17.01 -5.56
N LEU A 176 -24.30 -16.28 -5.60
CA LEU A 176 -23.56 -16.04 -6.85
C LEU A 176 -23.02 -17.36 -7.43
N CYS A 177 -22.51 -18.25 -6.60
CA CYS A 177 -22.00 -19.55 -7.05
C CYS A 177 -23.10 -20.41 -7.68
N GLN A 178 -24.25 -20.50 -7.00
CA GLN A 178 -25.42 -21.23 -7.49
C GLN A 178 -25.94 -20.65 -8.83
N LYS A 179 -26.05 -19.32 -8.93
CA LYS A 179 -26.51 -18.64 -10.16
C LYS A 179 -25.54 -18.77 -11.33
N ALA A 180 -24.24 -18.82 -11.06
CA ALA A 180 -23.21 -19.05 -12.06
C ALA A 180 -23.01 -20.54 -12.42
N GLY A 181 -23.77 -21.45 -11.81
CA GLY A 181 -23.74 -22.89 -12.13
C GLY A 181 -22.52 -23.63 -11.60
N PHE A 182 -21.81 -23.11 -10.60
CA PHE A 182 -20.69 -23.83 -9.99
C PHE A 182 -21.17 -25.05 -9.21
N GLN A 183 -20.50 -26.19 -9.41
CA GLN A 183 -20.81 -27.47 -8.73
C GLN A 183 -20.71 -27.38 -7.20
N GLN A 184 -19.86 -26.48 -6.68
CA GLN A 184 -19.68 -26.25 -5.25
C GLN A 184 -19.79 -24.75 -4.96
N SER A 185 -20.31 -24.38 -3.79
CA SER A 185 -20.31 -22.99 -3.35
C SER A 185 -18.90 -22.56 -2.91
N PHE A 186 -18.42 -21.42 -3.40
CA PHE A 186 -17.19 -20.82 -2.88
C PHE A 186 -17.37 -20.41 -1.42
N THR A 187 -16.29 -20.58 -0.65
CA THR A 187 -16.14 -20.05 0.71
C THR A 187 -15.03 -19.01 0.71
N GLN A 188 -15.06 -18.10 1.68
CA GLN A 188 -13.98 -17.11 1.85
C GLN A 188 -12.60 -17.78 1.99
N TYR A 189 -12.56 -18.88 2.76
CA TYR A 189 -11.37 -19.70 2.94
C TYR A 189 -10.94 -20.42 1.64
N GLY A 190 -11.89 -20.87 0.81
CA GLY A 190 -11.62 -21.40 -0.53
C GLY A 190 -10.96 -20.37 -1.44
N LEU A 191 -11.49 -19.14 -1.49
CA LEU A 191 -10.89 -18.04 -2.25
C LEU A 191 -9.48 -17.69 -1.75
N ARG A 192 -9.29 -17.59 -0.42
CA ARG A 192 -7.97 -17.36 0.21
C ARG A 192 -6.96 -18.45 -0.14
N ARG A 193 -7.36 -19.74 -0.08
CA ARG A 193 -6.50 -20.87 -0.49
C ARG A 193 -6.19 -20.86 -1.98
N GLY A 194 -7.17 -20.50 -2.83
CA GLY A 194 -6.97 -20.31 -4.26
C GLY A 194 -5.89 -19.27 -4.56
N LEU A 195 -5.96 -18.09 -3.94
CA LEU A 195 -4.93 -17.06 -4.05
C LEU A 195 -3.57 -17.55 -3.55
N LEU A 196 -3.53 -18.20 -2.38
CA LEU A 196 -2.28 -18.72 -1.80
C LEU A 196 -1.59 -19.70 -2.73
N ASN A 197 -2.32 -20.63 -3.34
CA ASN A 197 -1.77 -21.62 -4.28
C ASN A 197 -1.19 -20.98 -5.53
N VAL A 198 -1.79 -19.89 -6.03
CA VAL A 198 -1.29 -19.17 -7.20
C VAL A 198 -0.04 -18.35 -6.84
N VAL A 199 -0.10 -17.56 -5.75
CA VAL A 199 1.04 -16.76 -5.26
C VAL A 199 2.24 -17.63 -4.88
N ASN A 200 2.03 -18.79 -4.26
CA ASN A 200 3.10 -19.69 -3.83
C ASN A 200 3.98 -20.21 -4.99
N ASN A 201 3.44 -20.25 -6.21
CA ASN A 201 4.16 -20.67 -7.41
C ASN A 201 4.74 -19.49 -8.21
N SER A 202 4.50 -18.24 -7.79
CA SER A 202 4.83 -17.03 -8.56
C SER A 202 5.65 -16.00 -7.79
N ALA A 203 5.59 -15.99 -6.45
CA ALA A 203 6.29 -15.05 -5.59
C ALA A 203 7.32 -15.76 -4.68
N PRO A 204 8.42 -15.09 -4.29
CA PRO A 204 9.31 -15.58 -3.24
C PRO A 204 8.56 -15.80 -1.93
N ALA A 205 9.01 -16.78 -1.13
CA ALA A 205 8.36 -17.14 0.14
C ALA A 205 8.19 -15.93 1.08
N SER A 206 9.15 -15.01 1.14
CA SER A 206 9.06 -13.77 1.94
C SER A 206 7.89 -12.87 1.54
N VAL A 207 7.63 -12.72 0.24
CA VAL A 207 6.53 -11.92 -0.32
C VAL A 207 5.19 -12.63 -0.13
N ARG A 208 5.14 -13.94 -0.38
CA ARG A 208 3.97 -14.78 -0.05
C ARG A 208 3.61 -14.61 1.43
N ASP A 209 4.58 -14.75 2.32
CA ASP A 209 4.34 -14.68 3.77
C ASP A 209 3.97 -13.26 4.23
N GLN A 210 4.39 -12.22 3.50
CA GLN A 210 3.88 -10.85 3.66
C GLN A 210 2.41 -10.70 3.26
N ILE A 211 2.03 -11.21 2.09
CA ILE A 211 0.65 -11.13 1.59
C ILE A 211 -0.33 -11.81 2.57
N PHE A 212 0.05 -12.95 3.15
CA PHE A 212 -0.84 -13.77 4.00
C PHE A 212 -0.68 -13.61 5.52
N ASP A 213 0.23 -12.75 6.00
CA ASP A 213 0.64 -12.64 7.42
C ASP A 213 1.08 -13.97 8.02
N HIS A 214 1.91 -14.70 7.29
CA HIS A 214 2.62 -15.84 7.86
C HIS A 214 3.89 -15.35 8.57
N LYS A 215 4.39 -16.15 9.53
CA LYS A 215 5.55 -15.80 10.33
C LYS A 215 6.80 -15.66 9.45
N GLN A 216 7.18 -14.41 9.17
CA GLN A 216 8.40 -14.08 8.44
C GLN A 216 9.64 -14.32 9.30
N GLY A 217 10.71 -14.83 8.68
CA GLY A 217 12.06 -14.80 9.25
C GLY A 217 12.67 -13.39 9.22
N ALA A 218 13.98 -13.30 9.47
CA ALA A 218 14.70 -12.01 9.54
C ALA A 218 14.58 -11.14 8.26
N VAL A 219 14.34 -11.75 7.10
CA VAL A 219 14.09 -11.04 5.82
C VAL A 219 12.88 -10.09 5.93
N GLY A 220 11.87 -10.42 6.75
CA GLY A 220 10.66 -9.61 6.91
C GLY A 220 10.89 -8.20 7.46
N TYR A 221 12.00 -7.95 8.16
CA TYR A 221 12.36 -6.61 8.66
C TYR A 221 12.86 -5.66 7.56
N TYR A 222 13.20 -6.19 6.38
CA TYR A 222 13.70 -5.43 5.23
C TYR A 222 12.66 -5.28 4.11
N LEU A 223 11.46 -5.83 4.30
CA LEU A 223 10.36 -5.66 3.35
C LEU A 223 9.68 -4.31 3.58
N ASP A 224 9.46 -3.61 2.48
CA ASP A 224 8.63 -2.39 2.43
C ASP A 224 7.18 -2.72 2.84
N GLN A 225 6.44 -1.75 3.39
CA GLN A 225 5.00 -1.92 3.62
C GLN A 225 4.25 -2.08 2.28
N GLU A 226 4.74 -1.44 1.22
CA GLU A 226 4.20 -1.63 -0.11
C GLU A 226 4.63 -2.98 -0.71
N ILE A 227 3.65 -3.84 -1.00
CA ILE A 227 3.85 -5.13 -1.64
C ILE A 227 4.05 -4.89 -3.14
N ARG A 228 5.32 -4.88 -3.56
CA ARG A 228 5.75 -4.69 -4.97
C ARG A 228 5.55 -5.94 -5.84
N PHE A 229 4.47 -6.68 -5.60
CA PHE A 229 4.09 -7.88 -6.32
C PHE A 229 2.63 -7.76 -6.77
N ASP A 230 2.42 -7.81 -8.08
CA ASP A 230 1.10 -7.67 -8.70
C ASP A 230 0.20 -8.87 -8.38
N THR A 231 -0.51 -8.75 -7.26
CA THR A 231 -1.32 -9.81 -6.68
C THR A 231 -2.61 -10.03 -7.48
N GLU A 232 -3.14 -8.98 -8.10
CA GLU A 232 -4.32 -9.02 -8.98
C GLU A 232 -4.02 -9.79 -10.27
N SER A 233 -2.99 -9.35 -11.02
CA SER A 233 -2.59 -10.02 -12.26
C SER A 233 -2.15 -11.46 -12.01
N CYS A 234 -1.44 -11.71 -10.90
CA CYS A 234 -1.08 -13.07 -10.48
C CYS A 234 -2.33 -13.95 -10.29
N TYR A 235 -3.33 -13.51 -9.51
CA TYR A 235 -4.56 -14.27 -9.27
C TYR A 235 -5.35 -14.54 -10.54
N LEU A 236 -5.51 -13.52 -11.39
CA LEU A 236 -6.20 -13.60 -12.68
C LEU A 236 -5.40 -14.36 -13.76
N ARG A 237 -4.17 -14.79 -13.45
CA ARG A 237 -3.22 -15.42 -14.38
C ARG A 237 -2.92 -14.57 -15.62
N LYS A 238 -2.92 -13.25 -15.46
CA LYS A 238 -2.58 -12.23 -16.46
C LYS A 238 -1.11 -11.80 -16.33
N PRO A 239 -0.49 -11.24 -17.38
CA PRO A 239 0.81 -10.58 -17.26
C PRO A 239 0.75 -9.43 -16.24
N SER A 240 1.79 -9.32 -15.40
CA SER A 240 1.93 -8.23 -14.41
C SER A 240 2.04 -6.86 -15.08
N ASN A 241 1.37 -5.85 -14.54
CA ASN A 241 1.50 -4.47 -15.00
C ASN A 241 2.76 -3.81 -14.38
N GLU A 242 3.93 -4.26 -14.83
CA GLU A 242 5.23 -3.78 -14.30
C GLU A 242 5.39 -2.25 -14.36
N VAL A 243 4.78 -1.58 -15.33
CA VAL A 243 4.88 -0.12 -15.48
C VAL A 243 4.15 0.59 -14.34
N VAL A 244 2.93 0.14 -14.01
CA VAL A 244 2.18 0.63 -12.84
C VAL A 244 2.90 0.28 -11.54
N GLN A 245 3.34 -0.98 -11.37
CA GLN A 245 4.01 -1.42 -10.13
C GLN A 245 5.32 -0.63 -9.88
N LYS A 246 6.11 -0.34 -10.93
CA LYS A 246 7.31 0.50 -10.82
C LYS A 246 6.98 1.96 -10.54
N MET A 247 5.92 2.51 -11.15
CA MET A 247 5.49 3.89 -10.93
C MET A 247 4.99 4.09 -9.49
N ALA A 248 4.14 3.19 -9.00
CA ALA A 248 3.58 3.24 -7.65
C ALA A 248 4.68 3.23 -6.56
N GLY A 249 5.75 2.46 -6.76
CA GLY A 249 6.89 2.39 -5.85
C GLY A 249 7.85 3.58 -5.89
N LEU A 250 7.57 4.65 -6.66
CA LEU A 250 8.39 5.86 -6.67
C LEU A 250 8.08 6.75 -5.46
N ALA A 251 9.09 6.97 -4.61
CA ALA A 251 9.02 7.90 -3.47
C ALA A 251 8.71 9.36 -3.87
N SER A 252 8.85 9.72 -5.16
CA SER A 252 8.45 11.03 -5.68
C SER A 252 6.94 11.24 -5.75
N LEU A 253 6.12 10.19 -5.67
CA LEU A 253 4.66 10.31 -5.56
C LEU A 253 4.26 10.87 -4.19
N THR A 254 4.88 10.36 -3.13
CA THR A 254 4.67 10.83 -1.75
C THR A 254 5.43 12.14 -1.42
N ALA A 255 6.10 12.75 -2.40
CA ALA A 255 6.73 14.04 -2.21
C ALA A 255 5.66 15.15 -2.22
N ASP A 256 5.69 16.05 -1.23
CA ASP A 256 4.75 17.18 -1.18
C ASP A 256 4.83 17.98 -2.48
N ALA A 257 3.71 18.04 -3.22
CA ALA A 257 3.62 18.77 -4.48
C ALA A 257 3.84 20.27 -4.30
N ASN A 258 3.63 20.81 -3.10
CA ASN A 258 3.86 22.21 -2.74
C ASN A 258 5.28 22.47 -2.23
N ALA A 259 6.11 21.43 -2.06
CA ALA A 259 7.50 21.59 -1.66
C ALA A 259 8.25 22.42 -2.74
N PRO A 260 8.98 23.49 -2.36
CA PRO A 260 9.71 24.31 -3.31
C PRO A 260 10.76 23.49 -4.09
N ARG A 261 10.43 23.11 -5.33
CA ARG A 261 11.34 22.38 -6.24
C ARG A 261 12.57 23.22 -6.59
N GLU A 262 12.42 24.54 -6.59
CA GLU A 262 13.51 25.50 -6.70
C GLU A 262 13.35 26.63 -5.69
N LEU A 263 14.48 27.11 -5.18
CA LEU A 263 14.55 28.39 -4.45
C LEU A 263 14.34 29.56 -5.44
N LEU A 264 13.53 30.54 -5.04
CA LEU A 264 13.36 31.80 -5.76
C LEU A 264 14.70 32.56 -5.84
N PHE A 265 14.86 33.43 -6.84
CA PHE A 265 16.10 34.20 -7.04
C PHE A 265 16.53 34.96 -5.77
N GLU A 266 15.60 35.61 -5.07
CA GLU A 266 15.89 36.27 -3.80
C GLU A 266 16.34 35.31 -2.68
N GLN A 267 15.79 34.11 -2.63
CA GLN A 267 16.17 33.11 -1.63
C GLN A 267 17.57 32.56 -1.95
N LYS A 268 17.87 32.28 -3.23
CA LYS A 268 19.21 31.94 -3.71
C LYS A 268 20.21 33.06 -3.36
N ALA A 269 19.86 34.33 -3.60
CA ALA A 269 20.70 35.49 -3.27
C ALA A 269 20.94 35.64 -1.75
N LYS A 270 19.88 35.56 -0.92
CA LYS A 270 19.98 35.59 0.55
C LYS A 270 20.82 34.44 1.11
N LEU A 271 20.76 33.25 0.50
CA LEU A 271 21.58 32.10 0.88
C LEU A 271 23.06 32.31 0.53
N ILE A 272 23.36 32.82 -0.67
CA ILE A 272 24.73 33.14 -1.11
C ILE A 272 25.36 34.26 -0.27
N GLN A 273 24.57 35.26 0.10
CA GLN A 273 25.00 36.39 0.95
C GLN A 273 25.03 36.04 2.45
N ASN A 274 24.59 34.85 2.87
CA ASN A 274 24.57 34.46 4.27
C ASN A 274 26.01 34.40 4.83
N PRO A 275 26.34 35.15 5.90
CA PRO A 275 27.70 35.16 6.46
C PRO A 275 28.23 33.78 6.84
N GLN A 276 27.37 32.86 7.29
CA GLN A 276 27.77 31.49 7.63
C GLN A 276 28.15 30.68 6.39
N VAL A 277 27.41 30.85 5.28
CA VAL A 277 27.71 30.18 3.99
C VAL A 277 29.01 30.72 3.40
N ILE A 278 29.23 32.04 3.49
CA ILE A 278 30.48 32.68 3.05
C ILE A 278 31.67 32.17 3.87
N GLN A 279 31.57 32.13 5.20
CA GLN A 279 32.63 31.61 6.09
C GLN A 279 32.92 30.13 5.84
N LEU A 280 31.89 29.29 5.67
CA LEU A 280 32.06 27.88 5.33
C LEU A 280 32.73 27.71 3.95
N GLY A 281 32.34 28.50 2.95
CA GLY A 281 32.97 28.51 1.63
C GLY A 281 34.44 28.93 1.68
N GLN A 282 34.80 29.94 2.48
CA GLN A 282 36.19 30.35 2.72
C GLN A 282 36.99 29.26 3.43
N ARG A 283 36.44 28.65 4.49
CA ARG A 283 37.09 27.55 5.23
C ARG A 283 37.32 26.33 4.35
N ASN A 284 36.33 25.95 3.53
CA ASN A 284 36.43 24.82 2.61
C ASN A 284 37.50 25.07 1.52
N LYS A 285 37.57 26.28 0.95
CA LYS A 285 38.66 26.68 0.05
C LYS A 285 40.03 26.60 0.73
N ALA A 286 40.17 27.13 1.95
CA ALA A 286 41.43 27.10 2.69
C ALA A 286 41.90 25.66 2.98
N LEU A 287 41.00 24.78 3.43
CA LEU A 287 41.27 23.36 3.65
C LEU A 287 41.62 22.63 2.34
N THR A 288 40.93 22.92 1.24
CA THR A 288 41.26 22.35 -0.08
C THR A 288 42.69 22.74 -0.51
N THR A 289 43.08 24.01 -0.32
CA THR A 289 44.44 24.47 -0.58
C THR A 289 45.47 23.79 0.32
N GLN A 290 45.18 23.59 1.61
CA GLN A 290 46.07 22.86 2.54
C GLN A 290 46.23 21.38 2.13
N ILE A 291 45.15 20.73 1.71
CA ILE A 291 45.17 19.34 1.20
C ILE A 291 46.04 19.23 -0.05
N HIS A 292 45.90 20.16 -1.00
CA HIS A 292 46.75 20.20 -2.20
C HIS A 292 48.21 20.51 -1.87
N ALA A 293 48.48 21.43 -0.93
CA ALA A 293 49.83 21.74 -0.46
C ALA A 293 50.50 20.57 0.28
N ALA A 294 49.72 19.72 0.94
CA ALA A 294 50.17 18.47 1.55
C ALA A 294 50.42 17.32 0.52
N GLY A 295 50.33 17.61 -0.79
CA GLY A 295 50.65 16.66 -1.87
C GLY A 295 49.48 15.81 -2.36
N TYR A 296 48.28 15.96 -1.78
CA TYR A 296 47.10 15.20 -2.20
C TYR A 296 46.41 15.84 -3.40
N LYS A 297 46.28 15.08 -4.50
CA LYS A 297 45.63 15.54 -5.75
C LYS A 297 44.11 15.76 -5.61
N THR A 298 43.47 15.21 -4.59
CA THR A 298 42.03 15.33 -4.32
C THR A 298 41.76 15.29 -2.82
N ILE A 299 40.58 15.77 -2.40
CA ILE A 299 40.11 15.69 -1.00
C ILE A 299 39.95 14.22 -0.55
N CYS A 300 39.48 13.33 -1.43
CA CYS A 300 39.35 11.90 -1.15
C CYS A 300 40.71 11.24 -0.87
N ASN A 301 41.78 11.67 -1.57
CA ASN A 301 43.12 11.09 -1.36
C ASN A 301 43.72 11.47 0.01
N ALA A 302 43.20 12.49 0.69
CA ALA A 302 43.60 12.88 2.04
C ALA A 302 42.76 12.23 3.15
N GLU A 303 41.82 11.33 2.80
CA GLU A 303 40.90 10.73 3.75
C GLU A 303 41.63 9.95 4.88
N GLY A 304 41.17 10.14 6.12
CA GLY A 304 41.80 9.57 7.32
C GLY A 304 42.85 10.48 8.00
N THR A 305 43.41 11.46 7.29
CA THR A 305 44.33 12.47 7.89
C THR A 305 43.61 13.43 8.83
N SER A 306 44.38 14.16 9.65
CA SER A 306 43.86 15.27 10.49
C SER A 306 43.18 16.36 9.65
N LEU A 307 43.74 16.70 8.48
CA LEU A 307 43.18 17.67 7.54
C LEU A 307 41.80 17.26 7.01
N SER A 308 41.62 15.97 6.69
CA SER A 308 40.31 15.43 6.29
C SER A 308 39.29 15.41 7.44
N LYS A 309 39.74 15.10 8.67
CA LYS A 309 38.88 15.14 9.87
C LYS A 309 38.39 16.55 10.17
N GLU A 310 39.22 17.58 9.95
CA GLU A 310 38.81 18.98 10.13
C GLU A 310 37.84 19.46 9.02
N GLY A 311 38.02 18.98 7.79
CA GLY A 311 37.07 19.23 6.68
C GLY A 311 35.71 18.56 6.85
N LYS A 312 35.61 17.48 7.62
CA LYS A 312 34.35 16.81 8.00
C LYS A 312 33.65 17.45 9.22
N GLY A 313 34.02 18.68 9.60
CA GLY A 313 33.54 19.34 10.81
C GLY A 313 32.02 19.60 10.86
N ARG A 314 31.35 18.81 11.70
CA ARG A 314 29.92 18.81 12.10
C ARG A 314 28.88 18.76 10.99
N SER A 315 27.99 17.78 11.08
CA SER A 315 26.87 17.70 10.14
C SER A 315 25.88 18.86 10.34
N PRO A 316 25.10 19.26 9.32
CA PRO A 316 24.07 20.28 9.49
C PRO A 316 23.04 19.96 10.59
N VAL A 317 22.87 18.68 10.94
CA VAL A 317 21.96 18.20 12.00
C VAL A 317 22.44 18.68 13.38
N GLU A 318 23.73 18.52 13.70
CA GLU A 318 24.31 18.95 14.98
C GLU A 318 24.25 20.48 15.17
N LEU A 319 24.19 21.26 14.08
CA LEU A 319 24.04 22.71 14.12
C LEU A 319 22.58 23.16 14.31
N LEU A 320 21.60 22.30 14.03
CA LEU A 320 20.17 22.56 14.26
C LEU A 320 19.76 22.19 15.69
N GLU A 321 20.21 21.04 16.21
CA GLU A 321 19.93 20.62 17.60
C GLU A 321 20.44 21.63 18.65
N ASN A 322 21.61 22.23 18.39
CA ASN A 322 22.16 23.28 19.27
C ASN A 322 21.40 24.62 19.22
N LYS A 323 20.48 24.82 18.26
CA LYS A 323 19.58 25.99 18.21
C LYS A 323 18.26 25.75 18.94
N THR A 324 17.69 24.55 18.84
CA THR A 324 16.48 24.18 19.60
C THR A 324 16.75 24.08 21.10
N ALA A 325 17.91 23.55 21.52
CA ALA A 325 18.30 23.55 22.93
C ALA A 325 18.34 24.96 23.56
N LYS A 326 18.79 25.97 22.80
CA LYS A 326 18.86 27.37 23.28
C LYS A 326 17.52 28.13 23.27
N SER A 327 16.44 27.57 22.70
CA SER A 327 15.13 28.22 22.71
C SER A 327 14.25 27.82 23.89
N HIS A 328 14.55 26.71 24.59
CA HIS A 328 13.77 26.24 25.73
C HIS A 328 14.04 27.02 27.05
N ASP A 329 15.23 27.60 27.24
CA ASP A 329 15.62 28.31 28.47
C ASP A 329 15.08 29.75 28.60
N ARG A 330 14.10 30.17 27.78
CA ARG A 330 13.58 31.57 27.78
C ARG A 330 12.05 31.72 27.72
N ALA A 331 11.29 30.69 28.05
CA ALA A 331 9.83 30.75 28.11
C ALA A 331 9.28 30.29 29.47
N SER A 332 9.44 31.12 30.50
CA SER A 332 8.56 31.04 31.69
C SER A 332 7.18 31.58 31.32
N PRO A 333 6.08 30.85 31.55
CA PRO A 333 4.75 31.33 31.21
C PRO A 333 4.24 32.34 32.26
N GLU A 334 4.01 33.59 31.85
CA GLU A 334 3.20 34.52 32.63
C GLU A 334 1.70 34.16 32.53
N THR A 335 1.09 33.91 33.68
CA THR A 335 -0.33 33.58 33.79
C THR A 335 -1.20 34.83 33.55
N ILE A 336 -1.94 34.87 32.46
CA ILE A 336 -2.98 35.88 32.22
C ILE A 336 -4.36 35.19 32.23
N LEU A 337 -5.09 35.35 33.33
CA LEU A 337 -6.51 35.02 33.41
C LEU A 337 -7.34 36.14 32.76
N PRO A 338 -8.38 35.82 31.96
CA PRO A 338 -9.32 36.83 31.49
C PRO A 338 -10.19 37.35 32.64
N LYS A 339 -10.44 38.66 32.67
CA LYS A 339 -11.44 39.28 33.55
C LYS A 339 -12.74 39.49 32.77
N SER A 340 -13.85 39.09 33.40
CA SER A 340 -15.26 39.40 33.11
C SER A 340 -15.72 39.27 31.65
#